data_AF-A0A813U230-F1
#
_entry.id   AF-A0A813U230-F1
#
_cell.length_a   1.000
_cell.length_b   1.000
_cell.length_c   1.000
_cell.angle_alpha   90.00
_cell.angle_beta   90.00
_cell.angle_gamma   90.00
#
_symmetry.space_group_name_H-M   'P 1'
#
loop_
_entity.id
_entity.type
_entity.pdbx_description
1 polymer ?
#
loop_
_entity_poly.entity_id
_entity_poly.type
_entity_poly.pdbx_seq_one_letter_code
_entity_poly.pdbx_strand_id
1 'polypeptide(L)'
;MAPHKFSYIIFSNGTKNYQNSLRLKLYNQLIPYNPAPTFLGITFDPHFTFKNQIDSVKSQFFNPLNCIKILSNKKWKINLNTLKCVYLALIRSKIDYSSPIISVISENKIRKLESIQNCALRAIFRQPFNQSTNELYNIAKITSIQTRLSQLNFKFLDKAILFENPLIECLIDEYTGINESRLQKMKTLLCEYFSK
;
A
#
# COMPACT_ATOMS: atom_id res chain seq x y z
N MET A 1 0.93 -21.53 21.94
CA MET A 1 0.86 -20.09 21.61
C MET A 1 0.91 -19.29 22.91
N ALA A 2 1.75 -18.26 23.00
CA ALA A 2 1.95 -17.51 24.24
C ALA A 2 1.06 -16.24 24.28
N PRO A 3 0.18 -16.03 25.29
CA PRO A 3 -0.84 -14.97 25.27
C PRO A 3 -0.28 -13.55 25.16
N HIS A 4 0.90 -13.29 25.75
CA HIS A 4 1.57 -11.99 25.69
C HIS A 4 2.05 -11.58 24.29
N LYS A 5 2.06 -12.49 23.32
CA LYS A 5 2.40 -12.19 21.91
C LYS A 5 1.19 -11.74 21.09
N PHE A 6 -0.02 -11.86 21.64
CA PHE A 6 -1.23 -11.44 20.97
C PHE A 6 -1.55 -10.01 21.36
N SER A 7 -2.06 -9.26 20.40
CA SER A 7 -2.67 -7.96 20.64
C SER A 7 -3.92 -7.87 19.78
N TYR A 8 -4.89 -7.09 20.20
CA TYR A 8 -6.09 -6.85 19.40
C TYR A 8 -6.28 -5.36 19.11
N ILE A 9 -6.95 -5.10 17.99
CA ILE A 9 -7.44 -3.80 17.58
C ILE A 9 -8.94 -3.89 17.35
N ILE A 10 -9.64 -2.79 17.56
CA ILE A 10 -11.07 -2.65 17.26
C ILE A 10 -11.18 -1.67 16.09
N PHE A 11 -11.84 -2.10 15.03
CA PHE A 11 -12.17 -1.23 13.91
C PHE A 11 -13.55 -0.62 14.13
N SER A 12 -13.65 0.70 14.03
CA SER A 12 -14.94 1.39 14.17
C SER A 12 -14.97 2.69 13.38
N ASN A 13 -16.13 3.03 12.82
CA ASN A 13 -16.33 4.28 12.10
C ASN A 13 -16.63 5.49 13.02
N GLY A 14 -16.88 5.24 14.32
CA GLY A 14 -17.19 6.30 15.29
C GLY A 14 -15.95 6.90 15.94
N THR A 15 -16.04 8.14 16.40
CA THR A 15 -14.98 8.86 17.14
C THR A 15 -14.82 8.42 18.59
N LYS A 16 -15.63 7.45 19.05
CA LYS A 16 -15.54 6.93 20.41
C LYS A 16 -14.22 6.18 20.56
N ASN A 17 -13.36 6.66 21.45
CA ASN A 17 -12.17 5.93 21.85
C ASN A 17 -12.59 4.67 22.61
N TYR A 18 -12.65 3.53 21.92
CA TYR A 18 -12.91 2.22 22.53
C TYR A 18 -11.70 1.68 23.31
N GLN A 19 -10.82 2.56 23.80
CA GLN A 19 -9.69 2.18 24.65
C GLN A 19 -10.22 1.34 25.82
N ASN A 20 -9.75 0.10 25.93
CA ASN A 20 -10.09 -0.85 26.99
C ASN A 20 -11.57 -1.25 27.13
N SER A 21 -12.40 -1.14 26.08
CA SER A 21 -13.81 -1.57 26.17
C SER A 21 -13.99 -3.09 26.28
N LEU A 22 -13.08 -3.88 25.70
CA LEU A 22 -13.17 -5.33 25.65
C LEU A 22 -12.12 -5.98 26.57
N ARG A 23 -12.56 -6.83 27.50
CA ARG A 23 -11.67 -7.64 28.35
C ARG A 23 -11.47 -9.04 27.73
N LEU A 24 -10.75 -9.10 26.61
CA LEU A 24 -10.46 -10.36 25.93
C LEU A 24 -9.43 -11.17 26.74
N LYS A 25 -9.74 -12.43 27.00
CA LYS A 25 -8.85 -13.37 27.70
C LYS A 25 -8.54 -14.57 26.82
N LEU A 26 -7.29 -14.99 26.82
CA LEU A 26 -6.81 -16.20 26.15
C LEU A 26 -5.92 -16.97 27.13
N TYR A 27 -6.26 -18.24 27.41
CA TYR A 27 -5.67 -19.03 28.49
C TYR A 27 -5.66 -18.28 29.85
N ASN A 28 -6.79 -17.67 30.22
CA ASN A 28 -6.97 -16.82 31.41
C ASN A 28 -6.05 -15.58 31.50
N GLN A 29 -5.24 -15.28 30.49
CA GLN A 29 -4.44 -14.06 30.41
C GLN A 29 -5.14 -13.00 29.57
N LEU A 30 -5.09 -11.73 30.01
CA LEU A 30 -5.66 -10.62 29.27
C LEU A 30 -4.82 -10.31 28.02
N ILE A 31 -5.48 -10.15 26.88
CA ILE A 31 -4.84 -9.71 25.65
C ILE A 31 -4.70 -8.18 25.70
N PRO A 32 -3.51 -7.60 25.48
CA PRO A 32 -3.35 -6.15 25.42
C PRO A 32 -4.03 -5.55 24.19
N TYR A 33 -4.68 -4.40 24.41
CA TYR A 33 -5.17 -3.54 23.32
C TYR A 33 -4.00 -2.83 22.66
N ASN A 34 -3.91 -2.90 21.35
CA ASN A 34 -2.94 -2.16 20.55
C ASN A 34 -3.68 -1.38 19.45
N PRO A 35 -3.66 -0.03 19.48
CA PRO A 35 -4.31 0.78 18.45
C PRO A 35 -3.55 0.81 17.12
N ALA A 36 -2.30 0.33 17.07
CA ALA A 36 -1.47 0.30 15.87
C ALA A 36 -0.70 -1.02 15.73
N PRO A 37 -1.39 -2.18 15.61
CA PRO A 37 -0.72 -3.46 15.45
C PRO A 37 -0.13 -3.59 14.05
N THR A 38 1.02 -4.25 13.97
CA THR A 38 1.67 -4.61 12.71
C THR A 38 1.35 -6.06 12.36
N PHE A 39 0.78 -6.27 11.18
CA PHE A 39 0.52 -7.61 10.66
C PHE A 39 1.12 -7.72 9.26
N LEU A 40 1.97 -8.74 9.06
CA LEU A 40 2.72 -8.94 7.82
C LEU A 40 3.42 -7.65 7.34
N GLY A 41 4.00 -6.85 8.24
CA GLY A 41 4.70 -5.60 7.89
C GLY A 41 3.80 -4.41 7.55
N ILE A 42 2.49 -4.54 7.70
CA ILE A 42 1.50 -3.46 7.52
C ILE A 42 0.98 -3.04 8.90
N THR A 43 1.09 -1.75 9.21
CA THR A 43 0.53 -1.16 10.44
C THR A 43 -0.91 -0.75 10.21
N PHE A 44 -1.82 -1.31 11.01
CA PHE A 44 -3.25 -0.99 10.95
C PHE A 44 -3.59 0.20 11.85
N ASP A 45 -4.61 0.96 11.48
CA ASP A 45 -5.19 2.02 12.29
C ASP A 45 -6.67 1.71 12.58
N PRO A 46 -7.27 2.17 13.69
CA PRO A 46 -8.64 1.83 14.08
C PRO A 46 -9.71 2.27 13.07
N HIS A 47 -9.39 3.30 12.27
CA HIS A 47 -10.26 3.87 11.24
C HIS A 47 -9.79 3.53 9.81
N PHE A 48 -8.91 2.55 9.65
CA PHE A 48 -8.34 2.15 8.36
C PHE A 48 -7.75 3.31 7.53
N THR A 49 -7.23 4.33 8.20
CA THR A 49 -6.63 5.47 7.47
C THR A 49 -5.23 5.17 6.98
N PHE A 50 -4.50 4.23 7.59
CA PHE A 50 -3.10 3.89 7.27
C PHE A 50 -2.17 5.11 7.28
N LYS A 51 -2.44 6.09 8.13
CA LYS A 51 -1.62 7.30 8.24
C LYS A 51 -0.24 6.95 8.76
N ASN A 52 -0.20 6.20 9.86
CA ASN A 52 1.06 5.79 10.51
C ASN A 52 1.90 4.92 9.58
N GLN A 53 1.26 4.02 8.83
CA GLN A 53 1.93 3.20 7.82
C GLN A 53 2.61 4.06 6.75
N ILE A 54 1.90 5.04 6.17
CA ILE A 54 2.45 5.85 5.09
C ILE A 54 3.54 6.81 5.56
N ASP A 55 3.39 7.37 6.76
CA ASP A 55 4.42 8.22 7.36
C ASP A 55 5.70 7.41 7.67
N SER A 56 5.56 6.18 8.16
CA SER A 56 6.68 5.24 8.36
C SER A 56 7.33 4.84 7.04
N VAL A 57 6.55 4.51 6.02
CA VAL A 57 7.05 4.16 4.68
C VAL A 57 7.81 5.35 4.07
N LYS A 58 7.30 6.57 4.21
CA LYS A 58 7.97 7.79 3.75
C LYS A 58 9.31 8.00 4.44
N SER A 59 9.38 7.82 5.77
CA SER A 59 10.64 8.00 6.51
C SER A 59 11.71 6.99 6.06
N GLN A 60 11.30 5.75 5.77
CA GLN A 60 12.18 4.70 5.27
C GLN A 60 12.74 4.96 3.87
N PHE A 61 12.09 5.81 3.07
CA PHE A 61 12.52 6.09 1.69
C PHE A 61 13.54 7.22 1.55
N PHE A 62 13.79 8.02 2.60
CA PHE A 62 14.80 9.09 2.53
C PHE A 62 16.20 8.54 2.22
N ASN A 63 16.61 7.45 2.89
CA ASN A 63 17.93 6.86 2.68
C ASN A 63 18.10 6.26 1.28
N PRO A 64 17.21 5.35 0.80
CA PRO A 64 17.26 4.85 -0.57
C PRO A 64 17.23 5.95 -1.64
N LEU A 65 16.41 6.99 -1.45
CA LEU A 65 16.33 8.10 -2.38
C LEU A 65 17.65 8.86 -2.45
N ASN A 66 18.31 9.09 -1.32
CA ASN A 66 19.62 9.72 -1.29
C ASN A 66 20.69 8.85 -1.95
N CYS A 67 20.67 7.54 -1.75
CA CYS A 67 21.55 6.61 -2.48
C CYS A 67 21.35 6.74 -3.99
N ILE A 68 20.10 6.74 -4.47
CA ILE A 68 19.80 6.93 -5.90
C ILE A 68 20.33 8.27 -6.41
N LYS A 69 20.17 9.36 -5.66
CA LYS A 69 20.68 10.69 -6.04
C LYS A 69 22.21 10.69 -6.18
N ILE A 70 22.92 10.06 -5.24
CA ILE A 70 24.39 9.96 -5.26
C ILE A 70 24.86 9.15 -6.47
N LEU A 71 24.24 7.99 -6.71
CA LEU A 71 24.56 7.12 -7.83
C LEU A 71 24.22 7.76 -9.19
N SER A 72 23.19 8.61 -9.24
CA SER A 72 22.76 9.29 -10.47
C SER A 72 23.71 10.41 -10.91
N ASN A 73 24.74 10.73 -10.11
CA ASN A 73 25.75 11.74 -10.45
C ASN A 73 26.52 11.36 -11.73
N LYS A 74 26.77 12.36 -12.59
CA LYS A 74 27.45 12.22 -13.89
C LYS A 74 28.81 11.55 -13.79
N LYS A 75 29.52 11.73 -12.68
CA LYS A 75 30.87 11.19 -12.47
C LYS A 75 30.92 9.66 -12.55
N TRP A 76 29.89 8.97 -12.07
CA TRP A 76 29.88 7.50 -11.98
C TRP A 76 29.55 6.80 -13.31
N LYS A 77 29.07 7.53 -14.34
CA LYS A 77 28.71 6.99 -15.67
C LYS A 77 27.87 5.70 -15.63
N ILE A 78 26.98 5.57 -14.65
CA ILE A 78 26.11 4.40 -14.49
C ILE A 78 25.00 4.42 -15.55
N ASN A 79 24.67 3.25 -16.10
CA ASN A 79 23.56 3.09 -17.04
C ASN A 79 22.21 3.41 -16.37
N LEU A 80 21.35 4.16 -17.08
CA LEU A 80 20.00 4.51 -16.63
C LEU A 80 19.15 3.29 -16.30
N ASN A 81 19.30 2.19 -17.05
CA ASN A 81 18.59 0.94 -16.76
C ASN A 81 18.99 0.36 -15.41
N THR A 82 20.28 0.39 -15.06
CA THR A 82 20.77 -0.07 -13.75
C THR A 82 20.23 0.81 -12.62
N LEU A 83 20.26 2.14 -12.79
CA LEU A 83 19.68 3.06 -11.81
C LEU A 83 18.17 2.84 -11.61
N LYS A 84 17.45 2.58 -12.71
CA LYS A 84 16.03 2.20 -12.67
C LYS A 84 15.83 0.89 -11.91
N CYS A 85 16.67 -0.13 -12.12
CA CYS A 85 16.63 -1.37 -11.36
C CYS A 85 16.85 -1.13 -9.86
N VAL A 86 17.79 -0.26 -9.47
CA VAL A 86 18.01 0.12 -8.06
C VAL A 86 16.76 0.76 -7.45
N TYR A 87 16.11 1.68 -8.18
CA TYR A 87 14.84 2.25 -7.75
C TYR A 87 13.75 1.19 -7.58
N LEU A 88 13.62 0.28 -8.54
CA LEU A 88 12.62 -0.79 -8.50
C LEU A 88 12.86 -1.71 -7.29
N ALA A 89 14.12 -2.07 -7.03
CA ALA A 89 14.50 -2.98 -5.97
C ALA A 89 14.36 -2.39 -4.56
N LEU A 90 14.70 -1.11 -4.35
CA LEU A 90 14.73 -0.51 -3.01
C LEU A 90 13.44 0.22 -2.62
N ILE A 91 12.83 0.93 -3.58
CA ILE A 91 11.67 1.78 -3.33
C ILE A 91 10.41 1.11 -3.83
N ARG A 92 10.36 0.76 -5.14
CA ARG A 92 9.12 0.26 -5.74
C ARG A 92 8.65 -1.05 -5.12
N SER A 93 9.56 -1.97 -4.82
CA SER A 93 9.26 -3.25 -4.15
C SER A 93 8.52 -3.08 -2.82
N LYS A 94 8.94 -2.13 -1.96
CA LYS A 94 8.30 -1.85 -0.68
C LYS A 94 6.91 -1.24 -0.84
N ILE A 95 6.73 -0.41 -1.87
CA ILE A 95 5.42 0.16 -2.21
C ILE A 95 4.49 -0.93 -2.75
N ASP A 96 4.98 -1.74 -3.69
CA ASP A 96 4.26 -2.85 -4.32
C ASP A 96 3.77 -3.86 -3.27
N TYR A 97 4.53 -4.10 -2.20
CA TYR A 97 4.12 -4.95 -1.08
C TYR A 97 2.85 -4.46 -0.36
N SER A 98 2.60 -3.14 -0.37
CA SER A 98 1.43 -2.52 0.25
C SER A 98 0.22 -2.44 -0.69
N SER A 99 0.22 -3.17 -1.82
CA SER A 99 -0.86 -3.14 -2.80
C SER A 99 -2.26 -3.43 -2.23
N PRO A 100 -2.46 -4.37 -1.28
CA PRO A 100 -3.81 -4.70 -0.80
C PRO A 100 -4.53 -3.53 -0.12
N ILE A 101 -3.78 -2.51 0.32
CA ILE A 101 -4.31 -1.38 1.06
C ILE A 101 -4.82 -0.28 0.11
N ILE A 102 -4.49 -0.33 -1.18
CA ILE A 102 -4.70 0.79 -2.11
C ILE A 102 -6.14 1.28 -2.18
N SER A 103 -7.12 0.36 -2.15
CA SER A 103 -8.55 0.70 -2.25
C SER A 103 -9.06 1.52 -1.08
N VAL A 104 -8.39 1.42 0.07
CA VAL A 104 -8.79 2.08 1.31
C VAL A 104 -8.06 3.42 1.50
N ILE A 105 -6.86 3.54 0.94
CA ILE A 105 -6.01 4.73 1.08
C ILE A 105 -6.63 5.92 0.31
N SER A 106 -6.56 7.11 0.90
CA SER A 106 -7.01 8.32 0.21
C SER A 106 -6.04 8.76 -0.89
N GLU A 107 -6.57 9.34 -1.97
CA GLU A 107 -5.78 9.80 -3.11
C GLU A 107 -4.64 10.74 -2.71
N ASN A 108 -4.88 11.64 -1.73
CA ASN A 108 -3.84 12.52 -1.20
C ASN A 108 -2.62 11.78 -0.64
N LYS A 109 -2.84 10.61 -0.03
CA LYS A 109 -1.75 9.77 0.50
C LYS A 109 -1.04 9.01 -0.60
N ILE A 110 -1.76 8.57 -1.63
CA ILE A 110 -1.18 7.98 -2.84
C ILE A 110 -0.26 9.01 -3.52
N ARG A 111 -0.73 10.25 -3.70
CA ARG A 111 0.06 11.36 -4.26
C ARG A 111 1.36 11.62 -3.47
N LYS A 112 1.36 11.41 -2.14
CA LYS A 112 2.59 11.49 -1.34
C LYS A 112 3.59 10.39 -1.71
N LEU A 113 3.13 9.16 -1.92
CA LEU A 113 4.01 8.07 -2.40
C LEU A 113 4.51 8.37 -3.82
N GLU A 114 3.66 8.91 -4.68
CA GLU A 114 4.03 9.26 -6.05
C GLU A 114 5.06 10.38 -6.11
N SER A 115 5.02 11.31 -5.15
CA SER A 115 6.06 12.34 -5.02
C SER A 115 7.46 11.72 -4.84
N ILE A 116 7.58 10.62 -4.10
CA ILE A 116 8.84 9.91 -3.85
C ILE A 116 9.33 9.25 -5.14
N GLN A 117 8.42 8.59 -5.87
CA GLN A 117 8.71 8.04 -7.20
C GLN A 117 9.17 9.14 -8.15
N ASN A 118 8.47 10.27 -8.22
CA ASN A 118 8.81 11.38 -9.10
C ASN A 118 10.19 11.95 -8.76
N CYS A 119 10.50 12.13 -7.48
CA CYS A 119 11.83 12.55 -7.05
C CYS A 119 12.92 11.55 -7.47
N ALA A 120 12.69 10.24 -7.33
CA ALA A 120 13.64 9.22 -7.75
C ALA A 120 13.86 9.24 -9.27
N LEU A 121 12.77 9.23 -10.05
CA LEU A 121 12.84 9.24 -11.51
C LEU A 121 13.50 10.51 -12.05
N ARG A 122 13.18 11.68 -11.49
CA ARG A 122 13.84 12.94 -11.88
C ARG A 122 15.34 12.90 -11.59
N ALA A 123 15.77 12.32 -10.47
CA ALA A 123 17.20 12.15 -10.17
C ALA A 123 17.89 11.23 -11.19
N ILE A 124 17.27 10.10 -11.54
CA ILE A 124 17.82 9.11 -12.47
C ILE A 124 17.90 9.66 -13.89
N PHE A 125 16.77 10.18 -14.41
CA PHE A 125 16.66 10.67 -15.80
C PHE A 125 17.08 12.11 -15.97
N ARG A 126 17.48 12.79 -14.88
CA ARG A 126 17.95 14.18 -14.85
C ARG A 126 16.96 15.16 -15.47
N GLN A 127 15.68 14.92 -15.20
CA GLN A 127 14.59 15.74 -15.74
C GLN A 127 14.32 16.96 -14.86
N PRO A 128 14.06 18.14 -15.45
CA PRO A 128 13.81 19.37 -14.72
C PRO A 128 12.44 19.33 -14.03
N PHE A 129 12.28 20.04 -12.91
CA PHE A 129 11.05 19.98 -12.09
C PHE A 129 9.79 20.47 -12.81
N ASN A 130 9.93 21.33 -13.82
CA ASN A 130 8.82 21.87 -14.61
C ASN A 130 8.26 20.88 -15.63
N GLN A 131 8.94 19.76 -15.92
CA GLN A 131 8.42 18.76 -16.84
C GLN A 131 7.19 18.05 -16.28
N SER A 132 6.23 17.73 -17.14
CA SER A 132 5.01 17.01 -16.76
C SER A 132 5.32 15.60 -16.20
N THR A 133 4.56 15.17 -15.20
CA THR A 133 4.71 13.84 -14.59
C THR A 133 4.42 12.72 -15.59
N ASN A 134 3.49 12.94 -16.53
CA ASN A 134 3.14 11.97 -17.55
C ASN A 134 4.28 11.73 -18.54
N GLU A 135 4.96 12.80 -18.99
CA GLU A 135 6.16 12.64 -19.82
C GLU A 135 7.29 11.93 -19.07
N LEU A 136 7.50 12.25 -17.79
CA LEU A 136 8.50 11.59 -16.96
C LEU A 136 8.24 10.07 -16.90
N TYR A 137 6.99 9.67 -16.74
CA TYR A 137 6.56 8.28 -16.74
C TYR A 137 6.74 7.60 -18.11
N ASN A 138 6.46 8.32 -19.20
CA ASN A 138 6.68 7.83 -20.56
C ASN A 138 8.17 7.61 -20.86
N ILE A 139 9.04 8.55 -20.49
CA ILE A 139 10.50 8.44 -20.63
C ILE A 139 11.03 7.26 -19.81
N ALA A 140 10.58 7.14 -18.56
CA ALA A 140 11.01 6.08 -17.66
C ALA A 140 10.43 4.70 -18.02
N LYS A 141 9.37 4.67 -18.85
CA LYS A 141 8.51 3.50 -19.11
C LYS A 141 8.00 2.88 -17.81
N ILE A 142 7.54 3.72 -16.88
CA ILE A 142 7.04 3.32 -15.55
C ILE A 142 5.63 3.91 -15.37
N THR A 143 4.72 3.11 -14.80
CA THR A 143 3.37 3.57 -14.46
C THR A 143 3.31 4.28 -13.10
N SER A 144 2.25 5.07 -12.91
CA SER A 144 1.89 5.65 -11.62
C SER A 144 1.78 4.58 -10.54
N ILE A 145 1.91 4.98 -9.28
CA ILE A 145 1.83 4.03 -8.16
C ILE A 145 0.41 3.49 -8.08
N GLN A 146 -0.59 4.36 -8.20
CA GLN A 146 -1.99 3.94 -8.16
C GLN A 146 -2.29 2.85 -9.17
N THR A 147 -2.01 3.11 -10.46
CA THR A 147 -2.29 2.16 -11.53
C THR A 147 -1.54 0.85 -11.33
N ARG A 148 -0.29 0.90 -10.87
CA ARG A 148 0.50 -0.31 -10.60
C ARG A 148 -0.09 -1.16 -9.48
N LEU A 149 -0.49 -0.54 -8.37
CA LEU A 149 -1.02 -1.27 -7.23
C LEU A 149 -2.38 -1.90 -7.58
N SER A 150 -3.24 -1.18 -8.31
CA SER A 150 -4.48 -1.76 -8.86
C SER A 150 -4.19 -2.94 -9.78
N GLN A 151 -3.20 -2.83 -10.70
CA GLN A 151 -2.78 -3.95 -11.55
C GLN A 151 -2.29 -5.16 -10.76
N LEU A 152 -1.57 -4.94 -9.64
CA LEU A 152 -1.11 -6.04 -8.78
C LEU A 152 -2.28 -6.74 -8.10
N ASN A 153 -3.25 -5.97 -7.61
CA ASN A 153 -4.43 -6.53 -6.95
C ASN A 153 -5.31 -7.29 -7.92
N PHE A 154 -5.51 -6.79 -9.15
CA PHE A 154 -6.24 -7.53 -10.18
C PHE A 154 -5.54 -8.84 -10.52
N LYS A 155 -4.22 -8.82 -10.75
CA LYS A 155 -3.46 -10.06 -10.96
C LYS A 155 -3.55 -11.05 -9.81
N PHE A 156 -3.68 -10.56 -8.58
CA PHE A 156 -3.90 -11.41 -7.41
C PHE A 156 -5.29 -12.04 -7.43
N LEU A 157 -6.33 -11.27 -7.70
CA LEU A 157 -7.72 -11.74 -7.82
C LEU A 157 -7.88 -12.73 -8.98
N ASP A 158 -7.37 -12.41 -10.16
CA ASP A 158 -7.42 -13.28 -11.35
C ASP A 158 -6.82 -14.65 -11.04
N LYS A 159 -5.68 -14.67 -10.35
CA LYS A 159 -5.03 -15.92 -9.91
C LYS A 159 -5.88 -16.64 -8.86
N ALA A 160 -6.41 -15.92 -7.89
CA ALA A 160 -7.18 -16.53 -6.81
C ALA A 160 -8.47 -17.18 -7.32
N ILE A 161 -9.12 -16.58 -8.33
CA ILE A 161 -10.26 -17.13 -9.04
C ILE A 161 -9.84 -18.34 -9.89
N LEU A 162 -8.74 -18.23 -10.62
CA LEU A 162 -8.21 -19.33 -11.46
C LEU A 162 -7.85 -20.59 -10.65
N PHE A 163 -7.43 -20.42 -9.39
CA PHE A 163 -7.11 -21.53 -8.49
C PHE A 163 -8.28 -21.95 -7.58
N GLU A 164 -9.50 -21.44 -7.82
CA GLU A 164 -10.71 -21.81 -7.07
C GLU A 164 -10.51 -21.72 -5.55
N ASN A 165 -9.97 -20.58 -5.08
CA ASN A 165 -9.76 -20.39 -3.65
C ASN A 165 -11.13 -20.26 -2.94
N PRO A 166 -11.49 -21.18 -2.02
CA PRO A 166 -12.82 -21.22 -1.44
C PRO A 166 -13.15 -19.96 -0.65
N LEU A 167 -12.16 -19.30 -0.05
CA LEU A 167 -12.38 -18.06 0.70
C LEU A 167 -12.73 -16.89 -0.22
N ILE A 168 -12.17 -16.85 -1.43
CA ILE A 168 -12.43 -15.79 -2.39
C ILE A 168 -13.77 -16.02 -3.08
N GLU A 169 -14.13 -17.27 -3.37
CA GLU A 169 -15.46 -17.63 -3.88
C GLU A 169 -16.56 -17.24 -2.90
N CYS A 170 -16.44 -17.62 -1.62
CA CYS A 170 -17.39 -17.19 -0.59
C CYS A 170 -17.51 -15.66 -0.51
N LEU A 171 -16.38 -14.94 -0.62
CA LEU A 171 -16.39 -13.48 -0.65
C LEU A 171 -17.06 -12.92 -1.90
N ILE A 172 -16.89 -13.54 -3.07
CA ILE A 172 -17.56 -13.12 -4.30
C ILE A 172 -19.07 -13.29 -4.16
N ASP A 173 -19.51 -14.44 -3.65
CA ASP A 173 -20.94 -14.71 -3.41
C ASP A 173 -21.56 -13.66 -2.49
N GLU A 174 -20.88 -13.32 -1.39
CA GLU A 174 -21.30 -12.25 -0.47
C GLU A 174 -21.46 -10.90 -1.19
N TYR A 175 -20.58 -10.58 -2.14
CA TYR A 175 -20.62 -9.32 -2.87
C TYR A 175 -21.71 -9.28 -3.96
N THR A 176 -21.97 -10.40 -4.63
CA THR A 176 -23.04 -10.49 -5.64
C THR A 176 -24.44 -10.26 -5.06
N GLY A 177 -24.64 -10.58 -3.78
CA GLY A 177 -25.90 -10.31 -3.06
C GLY A 177 -26.12 -8.84 -2.69
N ILE A 178 -25.15 -7.94 -2.92
CA ILE A 178 -25.23 -6.53 -2.51
C ILE A 178 -25.65 -5.66 -3.71
N ASN A 179 -26.63 -4.76 -3.50
CA ASN A 179 -27.05 -3.79 -4.51
C ASN A 179 -25.87 -2.93 -5.05
N GLU A 180 -25.83 -2.69 -6.36
CA GLU A 180 -24.79 -1.90 -7.05
C GLU A 180 -24.55 -0.52 -6.43
N SER A 181 -25.62 0.17 -6.01
CA SER A 181 -25.53 1.49 -5.37
C SER A 181 -24.80 1.48 -4.01
N ARG A 182 -24.77 0.33 -3.34
CA ARG A 182 -23.99 0.13 -2.10
C ARG A 182 -22.57 -0.31 -2.42
N LEU A 183 -22.37 -1.15 -3.43
CA LEU A 183 -21.04 -1.58 -3.90
C LEU A 183 -20.17 -0.38 -4.30
N GLN A 184 -20.71 0.59 -5.04
CA GLN A 184 -19.99 1.80 -5.44
C GLN A 184 -19.50 2.66 -4.25
N LYS A 185 -20.11 2.52 -3.06
CA LYS A 185 -19.72 3.24 -1.85
C LYS A 185 -18.64 2.52 -1.04
N MET A 186 -18.43 1.23 -1.29
CA MET A 186 -17.46 0.41 -0.55
C MET A 186 -16.06 0.57 -1.13
N LYS A 187 -15.07 0.65 -0.25
CA LYS A 187 -13.66 0.89 -0.58
C LYS A 187 -12.84 -0.39 -0.49
N THR A 188 -13.26 -1.41 -1.21
CA THR A 188 -12.62 -2.74 -1.18
C THR A 188 -12.09 -3.13 -2.56
N LEU A 189 -11.11 -4.02 -2.54
CA LEU A 189 -10.45 -4.52 -3.76
C LEU A 189 -11.43 -5.17 -4.74
N LEU A 190 -12.42 -5.90 -4.22
CA LEU A 190 -13.44 -6.55 -5.04
C LEU A 190 -14.39 -5.54 -5.71
N CYS A 191 -14.75 -4.44 -5.03
CA CYS A 191 -15.55 -3.39 -5.66
C CYS A 191 -14.84 -2.76 -6.87
N GLU A 192 -13.52 -2.49 -6.75
CA GLU A 192 -12.73 -2.00 -7.88
C GLU A 192 -12.68 -3.03 -9.04
N TYR A 193 -12.70 -4.32 -8.72
CA TYR A 193 -12.69 -5.40 -9.71
C TYR A 193 -14.02 -5.49 -10.49
N PHE A 194 -15.16 -5.42 -9.80
CA PHE A 194 -16.48 -5.48 -10.44
C PHE A 194 -16.88 -4.18 -11.16
N SER A 195 -16.26 -3.04 -10.84
CA SER A 195 -16.56 -1.74 -11.45
C SER A 195 -16.02 -1.54 -12.87
N LYS A 196 -15.46 -2.58 -13.47
CA LYS A 196 -14.68 -2.55 -14.71
C LYS A 196 -15.41 -3.29 -15.83
#